data_AF-A0A971I639-F1
#
_entry.id   AF-A0A971I639-F1
#
_cell.length_a   1.000
_cell.length_b   1.000
_cell.length_c   1.000
_cell.angle_alpha   90.00
_cell.angle_beta   90.00
_cell.angle_gamma   90.00
#
_symmetry.space_group_name_H-M   'P 1'
#
loop_
_entity.id
_entity.type
_entity.pdbx_description
1 polymer ?
#
loop_
_entity_poly.entity_id
_entity_poly.type
_entity_poly.pdbx_seq_one_letter_code
_entity_poly.pdbx_strand_id
1 'polypeptide(L)'
;MPKTKQELLSCAESAAKYISDGSDKSSIGFISFIEDMIDVVASNKDGDDKDPAPLYRILYNVKNSSMDVLGGGKSLKQSYVNFIDSFLQVSRVSDEYRPANKEFAELDLDELAYVFGWI
;
A
#
# COMPACT_ATOMS: atom_id res chain seq x y z
N MET A 1 -0.75 18.84 7.83
CA MET A 1 -2.02 18.78 8.60
C MET A 1 -2.60 17.41 8.33
N PRO A 2 -3.17 16.72 9.33
CA PRO A 2 -3.83 15.45 9.11
C PRO A 2 -4.97 15.63 8.11
N LYS A 3 -5.12 14.70 7.18
CA LYS A 3 -6.19 14.67 6.20
C LYS A 3 -7.53 14.50 6.90
N THR A 4 -8.56 15.10 6.31
CA THR A 4 -9.93 14.90 6.77
C THR A 4 -10.39 13.48 6.43
N LYS A 5 -11.36 12.96 7.19
CA LYS A 5 -12.00 11.67 6.92
C LYS A 5 -12.49 11.55 5.47
N GLN A 6 -13.02 12.63 4.91
CA GLN A 6 -13.52 12.65 3.54
C GLN A 6 -12.40 12.51 2.51
N GLU A 7 -11.26 13.16 2.73
CA GLU A 7 -10.07 12.99 1.88
C GLU A 7 -9.54 11.56 1.95
N LEU A 8 -9.47 10.97 3.14
CA LEU A 8 -9.04 9.58 3.33
C LEU A 8 -10.00 8.58 2.64
N LEU A 9 -11.32 8.77 2.77
CA LEU A 9 -12.30 7.95 2.06
C LEU A 9 -12.16 8.09 0.54
N SER A 10 -11.91 9.31 0.04
CA SER A 10 -11.66 9.50 -1.40
C SER A 10 -10.41 8.77 -1.87
N CYS A 11 -9.36 8.68 -1.04
CA CYS A 11 -8.16 7.89 -1.36
C CYS A 11 -8.48 6.39 -1.40
N ALA A 12 -9.28 5.90 -0.46
CA ALA A 12 -9.73 4.51 -0.42
C ALA A 12 -10.58 4.16 -1.66
N GLU A 13 -11.52 5.04 -2.04
CA GLU A 13 -12.33 4.89 -3.25
C GLU A 13 -11.48 4.87 -4.52
N SER A 14 -10.47 5.75 -4.61
CA SER A 14 -9.50 5.81 -5.71
C SER A 14 -8.73 4.50 -5.88
N ALA A 15 -8.22 3.95 -4.77
CA ALA A 15 -7.52 2.67 -4.77
C ALA A 15 -8.44 1.48 -5.06
N ALA A 16 -9.60 1.41 -4.40
CA ALA A 16 -10.60 0.37 -4.63
C ALA A 16 -11.05 0.35 -6.10
N LYS A 17 -11.26 1.53 -6.69
CA LYS A 17 -11.60 1.67 -8.11
C LYS A 17 -10.48 1.18 -9.03
N TYR A 18 -9.23 1.55 -8.75
CA TYR A 18 -8.10 1.05 -9.54
C TYR A 18 -8.03 -0.48 -9.52
N ILE A 19 -8.22 -1.08 -8.34
CA ILE A 19 -8.21 -2.54 -8.16
C ILE A 19 -9.38 -3.19 -8.89
N SER A 20 -10.58 -2.60 -8.85
CA SER A 20 -11.77 -3.14 -9.51
C SER A 20 -11.72 -2.99 -11.03
N ASP A 21 -11.20 -1.88 -11.54
CA ASP A 21 -11.15 -1.58 -12.98
C ASP A 21 -10.08 -2.42 -13.71
N GLY A 22 -9.06 -2.88 -13.00
CA GLY A 22 -8.03 -3.80 -13.52
C GLY A 22 -8.45 -5.27 -13.61
N SER A 23 -9.74 -5.57 -13.45
CA SER A 23 -10.30 -6.86 -13.04
C SER A 23 -9.70 -8.12 -13.68
N ASP A 24 -9.08 -8.93 -12.83
CA ASP A 24 -9.69 -10.21 -12.44
C ASP A 24 -10.15 -10.10 -10.96
N LYS A 25 -11.26 -10.72 -10.58
CA LYS A 25 -11.82 -10.64 -9.20
C LYS A 25 -10.87 -11.13 -8.09
N SER A 26 -9.73 -11.73 -8.44
CA SER A 26 -8.69 -12.10 -7.48
C SER A 26 -7.84 -10.92 -7.00
N SER A 27 -7.99 -9.73 -7.57
CA SER A 27 -7.08 -8.59 -7.33
C SER A 27 -7.17 -7.94 -5.94
N ILE A 28 -8.14 -8.30 -5.09
CA ILE A 28 -8.24 -7.75 -3.72
C ILE A 28 -7.38 -8.53 -2.73
N GLY A 29 -6.95 -9.76 -3.06
CA GLY A 29 -6.28 -10.65 -2.11
C GLY A 29 -4.94 -10.17 -1.54
N PHE A 30 -4.34 -9.12 -2.11
CA PHE A 30 -3.12 -8.53 -1.59
C PHE A 30 -3.38 -7.39 -0.58
N ILE A 31 -4.63 -6.91 -0.46
CA ILE A 31 -4.96 -5.81 0.46
C ILE A 31 -4.77 -6.23 1.91
N SER A 32 -5.22 -7.44 2.28
CA SER A 32 -4.95 -7.99 3.61
C SER A 32 -3.46 -8.10 3.92
N PHE A 33 -2.64 -8.40 2.90
CA PHE A 33 -1.18 -8.37 3.08
C PHE A 33 -0.66 -6.95 3.34
N ILE A 34 -1.18 -5.93 2.66
CA ILE A 34 -0.79 -4.53 2.92
C ILE A 34 -1.19 -4.13 4.34
N GLU A 35 -2.39 -4.48 4.80
CA GLU A 35 -2.85 -4.26 6.17
C GLU A 35 -1.95 -4.96 7.18
N ASP A 36 -1.63 -6.24 6.97
CA ASP A 36 -0.70 -6.99 7.83
C ASP A 36 0.67 -6.29 7.91
N MET A 37 1.17 -5.74 6.80
CA MET A 37 2.46 -5.03 6.79
C MET A 37 2.37 -3.68 7.49
N ILE A 38 1.22 -3.00 7.46
CA ILE A 38 0.98 -1.79 8.25
C ILE A 38 1.05 -2.12 9.74
N ASP A 39 0.39 -3.20 10.18
CA ASP A 39 0.41 -3.65 11.58
C ASP A 39 1.82 -4.07 12.03
N VAL A 40 2.57 -4.74 11.15
CA VAL A 40 3.99 -5.08 11.41
C VAL A 40 4.84 -3.82 11.58
N VAL A 41 4.66 -2.80 10.74
CA VAL A 41 5.40 -1.55 10.89
C VAL A 41 4.98 -0.81 12.16
N ALA A 42 3.68 -0.75 12.46
CA ALA A 42 3.15 -0.07 13.64
C ALA A 42 3.63 -0.73 14.95
N SER A 43 3.67 -2.06 15.00
CA SER A 43 4.09 -2.82 16.19
C SER A 43 5.59 -2.79 16.47
N ASN A 44 6.41 -2.48 15.46
CA ASN A 44 7.87 -2.40 15.60
C ASN A 44 8.39 -0.99 15.94
N LYS A 45 7.49 -0.02 16.14
CA LYS A 45 7.84 1.36 16.42
C LYS A 45 7.68 1.71 17.90
N ASP A 46 8.59 2.56 18.37
CA ASP A 46 8.52 3.13 19.71
C ASP A 46 7.69 4.43 19.69
N GLY A 47 6.56 4.46 20.40
CA GLY A 47 5.76 5.68 20.60
C GLY A 47 4.94 6.11 19.37
N ASP A 48 4.84 7.43 19.14
CA ASP A 48 3.97 8.06 18.13
C ASP A 48 4.64 8.20 16.73
N ASP A 49 5.56 7.31 16.36
CA ASP A 49 6.20 7.37 15.04
C ASP A 49 5.22 6.95 13.92
N LYS A 50 4.83 7.90 13.08
CA LYS A 50 3.90 7.69 11.97
C LYS A 50 4.56 7.64 10.59
N ASP A 51 5.89 7.52 10.52
CA ASP A 51 6.63 7.42 9.26
C ASP A 51 6.18 6.20 8.41
N PRO A 52 5.65 6.41 7.19
CA PRO A 52 5.25 5.33 6.30
C PRO A 52 6.43 4.72 5.49
N ALA A 53 7.63 5.29 5.54
CA ALA A 53 8.76 4.83 4.72
C ALA A 53 9.11 3.32 4.91
N PRO A 54 9.06 2.74 6.13
CA PRO A 54 9.28 1.30 6.31
C PRO A 54 8.23 0.45 5.59
N LEU A 55 6.97 0.88 5.55
CA LEU A 55 5.90 0.20 4.81
C LEU A 55 6.22 0.19 3.32
N TYR A 56 6.50 1.36 2.73
CA TYR A 56 6.82 1.45 1.29
C TYR A 56 8.06 0.64 0.92
N ARG A 57 9.04 0.55 1.82
CA ARG A 57 10.21 -0.33 1.64
C ARG A 57 9.81 -1.80 1.57
N ILE A 58 8.97 -2.26 2.49
CA ILE A 58 8.47 -3.64 2.48
C ILE A 58 7.73 -3.92 1.18
N LEU A 59 6.79 -3.04 0.81
CA LEU A 59 5.98 -3.22 -0.39
C LEU A 59 6.85 -3.28 -1.66
N TYR A 60 7.82 -2.37 -1.77
CA TYR A 60 8.78 -2.33 -2.88
C TYR A 60 9.64 -3.61 -2.94
N ASN A 61 10.11 -4.13 -1.80
CA ASN A 61 10.94 -5.32 -1.80
C ASN A 61 10.15 -6.57 -2.16
N VAL A 62 8.91 -6.69 -1.68
CA VAL A 62 8.03 -7.82 -1.96
C VAL A 62 7.70 -7.91 -3.44
N LYS A 63 7.47 -6.78 -4.13
CA LYS A 63 7.21 -6.80 -5.58
C LYS A 63 8.43 -7.25 -6.39
N ASN A 64 9.64 -7.10 -5.84
CA ASN A 64 10.91 -7.41 -6.50
C ASN A 64 11.50 -8.76 -6.06
N SER A 65 10.92 -9.44 -5.07
CA SER A 65 11.39 -10.75 -4.60
C SER A 65 10.71 -11.91 -5.30
N SER A 66 11.21 -13.14 -5.09
CA SER A 66 10.44 -14.37 -5.33
C SER A 66 9.16 -14.30 -4.49
N MET A 67 8.04 -13.91 -5.11
CA MET A 67 6.78 -13.54 -4.46
C MET A 67 6.02 -14.75 -3.86
N ASP A 68 6.68 -15.60 -3.07
CA ASP A 68 6.02 -16.71 -2.36
C ASP A 68 5.26 -16.23 -1.12
N VAL A 69 5.54 -15.00 -0.67
CA VAL A 69 5.00 -14.37 0.54
C VAL A 69 3.51 -14.03 0.43
N LEU A 70 3.02 -13.65 -0.76
CA LEU A 70 1.63 -13.24 -0.97
C LEU A 70 0.64 -14.42 -1.02
N GLY A 71 1.13 -15.66 -1.13
CA GLY A 71 0.30 -16.79 -1.56
C GLY A 71 -0.35 -16.53 -2.93
N GLY A 72 -1.20 -17.45 -3.39
CA GLY A 72 -1.98 -17.23 -4.61
C GLY A 72 -1.23 -17.40 -5.95
N GLY A 73 -2.03 -17.51 -7.01
CA GLY A 73 -1.54 -17.75 -8.37
C GLY A 73 -0.85 -16.54 -9.00
N LYS A 74 -0.34 -16.73 -10.23
CA LYS A 74 0.36 -15.69 -11.01
C LYS A 74 -0.45 -14.38 -11.17
N SER A 75 -1.78 -14.47 -11.22
CA SER A 75 -2.68 -13.31 -11.36
C SER A 75 -2.62 -12.37 -10.17
N LEU A 76 -2.70 -12.89 -8.94
CA LEU A 76 -2.64 -12.09 -7.71
C LEU A 76 -1.30 -11.35 -7.61
N LYS A 77 -0.20 -12.06 -7.91
CA LYS A 77 1.15 -11.49 -7.94
C LYS A 77 1.23 -10.33 -8.93
N GLN A 78 0.69 -10.50 -10.14
CA GLN A 78 0.69 -9.44 -11.15
C GLN A 78 -0.19 -8.26 -10.73
N SER A 79 -1.34 -8.48 -10.10
CA SER A 79 -2.20 -7.42 -9.59
C SER A 79 -1.48 -6.60 -8.52
N TYR A 80 -0.79 -7.25 -7.58
CA TYR A 80 0.04 -6.57 -6.58
C TYR A 80 1.14 -5.72 -7.24
N VAL A 81 1.91 -6.29 -8.17
CA VAL A 81 2.96 -5.56 -8.90
C VAL A 81 2.38 -4.34 -9.61
N ASN A 82 1.26 -4.51 -10.31
CA ASN A 82 0.60 -3.40 -11.01
C ASN A 82 0.13 -2.32 -10.03
N PHE A 83 -0.41 -2.70 -8.87
CA PHE A 83 -0.80 -1.75 -7.84
C PHE A 83 0.40 -0.95 -7.32
N ILE A 84 1.52 -1.61 -7.00
CA ILE A 84 2.72 -0.91 -6.51
C ILE A 84 3.37 -0.05 -7.60
N ASP A 85 3.46 -0.54 -8.83
CA ASP A 85 4.23 0.12 -9.90
C ASP A 85 3.42 1.16 -10.68
N SER A 86 2.15 0.87 -10.94
CA SER A 86 1.32 1.71 -11.81
C SER A 86 0.41 2.64 -11.01
N PHE A 87 -0.14 2.19 -9.87
CA PHE A 87 -1.04 3.02 -9.05
C PHE A 87 -0.30 3.83 -7.99
N LEU A 88 0.44 3.18 -7.08
CA LEU A 88 1.22 3.87 -6.06
C LEU A 88 2.50 4.49 -6.62
N GLN A 89 3.07 3.86 -7.65
CA GLN A 89 4.34 4.25 -8.27
C GLN A 89 5.47 4.35 -7.25
N VAL A 90 5.60 3.32 -6.41
CA VAL A 90 6.63 3.28 -5.35
C VAL A 90 8.01 3.14 -5.99
N SER A 91 8.89 4.09 -5.66
CA SER A 91 10.26 4.10 -6.14
C SER A 91 11.25 4.33 -5.00
N ARG A 92 12.50 3.93 -5.24
CA ARG A 92 13.61 4.22 -4.34
C ARG A 92 14.31 5.51 -4.81
N VAL A 93 14.30 6.54 -3.98
CA VAL A 93 14.98 7.81 -4.21
C VAL A 93 16.00 8.02 -3.11
N SER A 94 17.29 7.97 -3.46
CA SER A 94 18.40 8.30 -2.55
C SER A 94 18.36 7.64 -1.17
N ASP A 95 17.90 6.38 -1.11
CA ASP A 95 17.70 5.51 0.07
C ASP A 95 16.32 5.54 0.75
N GLU A 96 15.41 6.38 0.30
CA GLU A 96 14.04 6.37 0.80
C GLU A 96 13.07 5.73 -0.21
N TYR A 97 12.04 5.07 0.32
CA TYR A 97 10.97 4.47 -0.47
C TYR A 97 9.73 5.35 -0.35
N ARG A 98 9.29 5.91 -1.47
CA ARG A 98 8.13 6.82 -1.49
C ARG A 98 7.25 6.51 -2.71
N PRO A 99 5.92 6.59 -2.58
CA PRO A 99 5.02 6.57 -3.73
C PRO A 99 5.13 7.90 -4.49
N ALA A 100 4.98 7.86 -5.81
CA ALA A 100 4.80 9.09 -6.60
C ALA A 100 3.32 9.50 -6.70
N ASN A 101 2.40 8.62 -6.31
CA ASN A 101 0.99 8.94 -6.16
C ASN A 101 0.80 9.97 -5.05
N LYS A 102 0.42 11.20 -5.42
CA LYS A 102 0.29 12.34 -4.50
C LYS A 102 -0.72 12.11 -3.39
N GLU A 103 -1.79 11.37 -3.66
CA GLU A 103 -2.83 11.07 -2.66
C GLU A 103 -2.26 10.23 -1.53
N PHE A 104 -1.32 9.34 -1.84
CA PHE A 104 -0.69 8.42 -0.88
C PHE A 104 0.65 8.96 -0.33
N ALA A 105 1.37 9.78 -1.09
CA ALA A 105 2.68 10.31 -0.69
C ALA A 105 2.66 11.26 0.50
N GLU A 106 1.49 11.84 0.79
CA GLU A 106 1.28 12.75 1.91
C GLU A 106 0.69 12.06 3.15
N LEU A 107 0.35 10.77 3.04
CA LEU A 107 -0.30 10.04 4.13
C LEU A 107 0.73 9.50 5.12
N ASP A 108 0.42 9.65 6.40
CA ASP A 108 1.14 8.98 7.46
C ASP A 108 0.66 7.51 7.63
N LEU A 109 1.32 6.76 8.51
CA LEU A 109 1.02 5.34 8.72
C LEU A 109 -0.42 5.09 9.23
N ASP A 110 -0.97 5.97 10.08
CA ASP A 110 -2.33 5.83 10.60
C ASP A 110 -3.37 6.13 9.51
N GLU A 111 -3.08 7.14 8.69
CA GLU A 111 -3.90 7.50 7.54
C GLU A 111 -3.90 6.39 6.49
N LEU A 112 -2.76 5.74 6.25
CA LEU A 112 -2.66 4.56 5.39
C LEU A 112 -3.44 3.38 5.98
N ALA A 113 -3.34 3.14 7.28
CA ALA A 113 -4.13 2.11 7.97
C ALA A 113 -5.63 2.34 7.78
N TYR A 114 -6.08 3.60 7.92
CA TYR A 114 -7.46 3.97 7.66
C TYR A 114 -7.85 3.73 6.20
N VAL A 115 -7.03 4.19 5.23
CA VAL A 115 -7.35 4.07 3.81
C VAL A 115 -7.48 2.61 3.39
N PHE A 116 -6.50 1.76 3.75
CA PHE A 116 -6.52 0.36 3.36
C PHE A 116 -7.62 -0.44 4.07
N GLY A 117 -7.93 -0.14 5.33
CA GLY A 117 -9.05 -0.77 6.06
C GLY A 117 -10.46 -0.42 5.53
N TRP A 118 -10.57 0.51 4.58
CA TRP A 118 -11.83 0.88 3.92
C TRP A 118 -11.97 0.30 2.50
N ILE A 119 -10.96 -0.40 1.97
CA ILE A 119 -10.95 -1.03 0.64
C ILE A 119 -11.52 -2.45 0.73
#